data_AF-A0A0B4N0E3-F1
#
_entry.id   AF-A0A0B4N0E3-F1
#
_cell.length_a   1.000
_cell.length_b   1.000
_cell.length_c   1.000
_cell.angle_alpha   90.00
_cell.angle_beta   90.00
_cell.angle_gamma   90.00
#
_symmetry.space_group_name_H-M   'P 1'
#
loop_
_entity.id
_entity.type
_entity.pdbx_description
1 polymer ?
#
loop_
_entity_poly.entity_id
_entity_poly.type
_entity_poly.pdbx_seq_one_letter_code
_entity_poly.pdbx_strand_id
1 'polypeptide(L)'
;MKKLRDKIVSFIAVLAVLALSSCGSVQTAQVTSGEPVSTTSAAVTEVSETETSEAEPAVITESSGETEETDGITETAAETQASEAEESEAPETTAAAETSESAETTTLAEPETEESVTEAPKTEPTPAATSAPEETVITTTTSEPKNAAKPSPSQVKEVSSPGKAVFGPDNAKFDYSNCSKGYVSVNYTGSTKLKMLLKKDGGQYDYDIPAGGGIQYFTLSMGSGKYIVEIYEMVSGGKYVKLFSDTFTAKIADTTEMYLYRNQYINFNAASKCVAKASEVCAGCTTNLEKITAVFKYVTDTVTYDKALAASVTSGYIPDPDSVLAKKKGICFDYASLTAAMLRSQGVPTRLVIGYASPNIYHAWNEVYTKETGWITAEIKLDSTGFNRIDATFYASASNKKNFADYIAKSGNYSDVYIY
;
A
#
# COMPACT_ATOMS: atom_id res chain seq x y z
N MET A 1 2.62 -2.69 37.12
CA MET A 1 2.02 -1.69 36.19
C MET A 1 3.03 -0.67 35.63
N LYS A 2 4.09 -0.27 36.34
CA LYS A 2 5.14 0.65 35.80
C LYS A 2 6.04 0.00 34.73
N LYS A 3 6.46 -1.26 34.93
CA LYS A 3 7.30 -2.04 33.98
C LYS A 3 6.63 -2.38 32.63
N LEU A 4 5.30 -2.23 32.52
CA LEU A 4 4.56 -2.43 31.25
C LEU A 4 4.51 -1.14 30.42
N ARG A 5 4.56 0.03 31.07
CA ARG A 5 4.71 1.33 30.40
C ARG A 5 6.11 1.49 29.80
N ASP A 6 7.16 1.07 30.53
CA ASP A 6 8.54 1.26 30.06
C ASP A 6 8.91 0.34 28.86
N LYS A 7 8.28 -0.84 28.74
CA LYS A 7 8.46 -1.72 27.57
C LYS A 7 7.70 -1.24 26.32
N ILE A 8 6.62 -0.48 26.49
CA ILE A 8 5.89 0.15 25.38
C ILE A 8 6.62 1.42 24.92
N VAL A 9 7.18 2.20 25.86
CA VAL A 9 7.96 3.42 25.55
C VAL A 9 9.29 3.08 24.85
N SER A 10 9.93 1.95 25.19
CA SER A 10 11.16 1.51 24.52
C SER A 10 10.96 0.99 23.09
N PHE A 11 9.73 0.74 22.65
CA PHE A 11 9.40 0.33 21.28
C PHE A 11 8.94 1.50 20.39
N ILE A 12 8.79 2.71 20.96
CA ILE A 12 8.33 3.92 20.27
C ILE A 12 9.50 4.86 19.90
N ALA A 13 10.73 4.54 20.30
CA ALA A 13 11.89 5.44 20.15
C ALA A 13 12.65 5.34 18.81
N VAL A 14 11.99 4.97 17.71
CA VAL A 14 12.50 5.21 16.33
C VAL A 14 11.33 5.63 15.44
N LEU A 15 10.76 6.81 15.72
CA LEU A 15 10.03 7.61 14.74
C LEU A 15 9.93 9.05 15.28
N ALA A 16 11.07 9.73 15.30
CA ALA A 16 11.13 11.17 15.47
C ALA A 16 11.32 11.79 14.09
N VAL A 17 10.23 12.21 13.46
CA VAL A 17 10.24 13.15 12.33
C VAL A 17 9.12 14.17 12.54
N LEU A 18 9.57 15.37 12.91
CA LEU A 18 9.00 16.71 12.69
C LEU A 18 7.52 16.95 13.02
N ALA A 19 7.31 17.55 14.20
CA ALA A 19 6.22 18.48 14.44
C ALA A 19 6.62 19.87 13.93
N LEU A 20 5.81 20.47 13.05
CA LEU A 20 5.80 21.92 12.85
C LEU A 20 4.36 22.43 12.98
N SER A 21 4.20 23.34 13.93
CA SER A 21 3.02 24.16 14.15
C SER A 21 2.64 24.91 12.89
N SER A 22 1.35 24.86 12.52
CA SER A 22 0.71 25.97 11.83
C SER A 22 -0.67 26.21 12.45
N CYS A 23 -0.85 27.44 12.88
CA CYS A 23 -2.07 28.00 13.42
C CYS A 23 -3.08 28.10 12.26
N GLY A 24 -4.20 27.40 12.38
CA GLY A 24 -5.28 27.47 11.41
C GLY A 24 -6.51 26.78 11.98
N SER A 25 -7.30 27.52 12.76
CA SER A 25 -8.56 27.04 13.30
C SER A 25 -9.53 26.69 12.17
N VAL A 26 -9.65 25.41 11.83
CA VAL A 26 -10.76 24.91 11.02
C VAL A 26 -11.90 24.55 11.97
N GLN A 27 -12.89 25.43 12.06
CA GLN A 27 -14.16 25.12 12.72
C GLN A 27 -14.91 24.08 11.90
N THR A 28 -15.18 22.93 12.52
CA THR A 28 -16.17 21.93 12.08
C THR A 28 -17.56 22.55 12.03
N ALA A 29 -18.16 22.67 10.84
CA ALA A 29 -19.58 22.97 10.69
C ALA A 29 -20.39 21.67 10.85
N GLN A 30 -21.19 21.59 11.92
CA GLN A 30 -22.22 20.56 12.08
C GLN A 30 -23.39 20.84 11.14
N VAL A 31 -23.79 19.81 10.39
CA VAL A 31 -25.03 19.80 9.61
C VAL A 31 -26.21 19.58 10.56
N THR A 32 -27.14 20.54 10.62
CA THR A 32 -28.49 20.32 11.15
C THR A 32 -29.53 20.80 10.14
N SER A 33 -30.59 20.00 10.01
CA SER A 33 -31.72 20.13 9.09
C SER A 33 -32.67 21.27 9.48
N GLY A 34 -33.15 22.02 8.49
CA GLY A 34 -34.30 22.93 8.63
C GLY A 34 -34.73 23.51 7.28
N GLU A 35 -35.97 23.22 6.88
CA GLU A 35 -36.67 23.69 5.67
C GLU A 35 -37.36 25.07 5.88
N PRO A 36 -38.01 25.70 4.86
CA PRO A 36 -37.64 27.04 4.39
C PRO A 36 -38.64 28.16 4.72
N VAL A 37 -38.21 29.43 4.56
CA VAL A 37 -39.13 30.56 4.41
C VAL A 37 -38.66 31.52 3.30
N SER A 38 -39.64 31.88 2.47
CA SER A 38 -39.63 32.80 1.33
C SER A 38 -39.38 34.26 1.70
N THR A 39 -38.71 35.04 0.84
CA THR A 39 -39.23 36.34 0.34
C THR A 39 -38.36 36.92 -0.79
N THR A 40 -39.07 37.51 -1.74
CA THR A 40 -38.70 38.21 -2.98
C THR A 40 -37.86 39.48 -2.83
N SER A 41 -36.99 39.78 -3.80
CA SER A 41 -36.95 41.09 -4.53
C SER A 41 -35.91 41.07 -5.67
N ALA A 42 -36.09 41.99 -6.63
CA ALA A 42 -35.66 41.96 -8.02
C ALA A 42 -34.30 42.61 -8.35
N ALA A 43 -33.74 42.11 -9.46
CA ALA A 43 -32.94 42.72 -10.54
C ALA A 43 -32.18 44.06 -10.32
N VAL A 44 -30.88 44.07 -10.66
CA VAL A 44 -30.25 45.07 -11.56
C VAL A 44 -29.11 44.40 -12.36
N THR A 45 -29.09 44.73 -13.64
CA THR A 45 -28.09 44.41 -14.67
C THR A 45 -26.81 45.22 -14.48
N GLU A 46 -25.62 44.61 -14.60
CA GLU A 46 -24.46 45.32 -15.11
C GLU A 46 -23.48 44.38 -15.81
N VAL A 47 -23.04 44.83 -16.98
CA VAL A 47 -22.08 44.20 -17.88
C VAL A 47 -20.76 44.93 -17.64
N SER A 48 -19.67 44.23 -17.33
CA SER A 48 -18.33 44.79 -17.54
C SER A 48 -17.32 43.70 -17.91
N GLU A 49 -16.89 43.80 -19.17
CA GLU A 49 -15.50 43.80 -19.63
C GLU A 49 -14.58 42.67 -19.13
N THR A 50 -14.33 41.76 -20.07
CA THR A 50 -13.20 40.85 -20.14
C THR A 50 -11.87 41.60 -20.09
N GLU A 51 -11.13 41.44 -18.99
CA GLU A 51 -9.68 41.61 -18.97
C GLU A 51 -9.02 40.22 -19.02
N THR A 52 -8.43 39.89 -20.16
CA THR A 52 -7.41 38.83 -20.26
C THR A 52 -6.13 39.35 -19.64
N SER A 53 -5.87 38.99 -18.38
CA SER A 53 -4.53 39.03 -17.82
C SER A 53 -3.82 37.72 -18.14
N GLU A 54 -2.67 37.82 -18.83
CA GLU A 54 -1.71 36.72 -18.89
C GLU A 54 -1.25 36.43 -17.47
N ALA A 55 -1.77 35.35 -16.88
CA ALA A 55 -1.30 34.85 -15.61
C ALA A 55 0.14 34.35 -15.78
N GLU A 56 1.06 34.83 -14.96
CA GLU A 56 2.39 34.25 -14.83
C GLU A 56 2.27 32.73 -14.60
N PRO A 57 3.17 31.91 -15.18
CA PRO A 57 3.06 30.47 -15.06
C PRO A 57 3.07 30.07 -13.59
N ALA A 58 2.01 29.39 -13.14
CA ALA A 58 1.93 28.91 -11.76
C ALA A 58 3.03 27.86 -11.53
N VAL A 59 4.03 28.22 -10.72
CA VAL A 59 5.14 27.35 -10.32
C VAL A 59 4.84 26.78 -8.92
N ILE A 60 5.00 25.47 -8.76
CA ILE A 60 4.98 24.82 -7.43
C ILE A 60 6.33 24.14 -7.18
N THR A 61 6.76 24.12 -5.92
CA THR A 61 8.01 23.48 -5.49
C THR A 61 7.69 22.22 -4.70
N GLU A 62 8.35 21.11 -5.02
CA GLU A 62 8.43 19.97 -4.11
C GLU A 62 9.11 20.42 -2.81
N SER A 63 8.41 20.28 -1.69
CA SER A 63 9.03 20.46 -0.38
C SER A 63 9.82 19.19 -0.05
N SER A 64 11.13 19.25 -0.30
CA SER A 64 12.11 18.37 0.36
C SER A 64 12.37 18.94 1.75
N GLY A 65 12.03 18.18 2.80
CA GLY A 65 12.41 18.53 4.16
C GLY A 65 13.92 18.38 4.34
N GLU A 66 14.67 19.44 4.04
CA GLU A 66 16.10 19.55 4.29
C GLU A 66 16.33 20.87 5.02
N THR A 67 16.59 20.79 6.32
CA THR A 67 16.92 21.94 7.16
C THR A 67 18.43 22.11 7.17
N GLU A 68 18.93 23.17 6.55
CA GLU A 68 20.23 23.73 6.90
C GLU A 68 20.11 24.37 8.29
N GLU A 69 20.70 23.74 9.30
CA GLU A 69 21.01 24.39 10.57
C GLU A 69 22.25 25.27 10.36
N THR A 70 22.03 26.59 10.30
CA THR A 70 23.08 27.57 10.56
C THR A 70 23.19 27.76 12.06
N ASP A 71 24.10 27.02 12.71
CA ASP A 71 24.54 27.33 14.07
C ASP A 71 25.77 28.23 14.01
N GLY A 72 25.57 29.49 14.42
CA GLY A 72 26.65 30.42 14.69
C GLY A 72 27.19 30.21 16.09
N ILE A 73 28.48 29.88 16.20
CA ILE A 73 29.28 30.12 17.41
C ILE A 73 30.65 30.67 16.98
N THR A 74 31.01 31.79 17.60
CA THR A 74 32.23 32.60 17.46
C THR A 74 33.43 32.08 18.25
N GLU A 75 34.62 32.62 17.91
CA GLU A 75 35.99 32.45 18.45
C GLU A 75 36.80 31.28 17.81
N THR A 76 37.99 31.45 17.23
CA THR A 76 39.13 32.36 17.50
C THR A 76 39.99 32.57 16.23
N ALA A 77 40.73 33.68 16.22
CA ALA A 77 41.73 34.14 15.25
C ALA A 77 42.80 33.14 14.79
N ALA A 78 43.25 33.27 13.54
CA ALA A 78 44.62 33.66 13.16
C ALA A 78 44.83 33.55 11.62
N GLU A 79 45.55 34.52 11.07
CA GLU A 79 45.99 34.66 9.67
C GLU A 79 46.78 33.45 9.15
N THR A 80 46.71 33.17 7.84
CA THR A 80 47.81 33.37 6.86
C THR A 80 47.42 32.82 5.47
N GLN A 81 47.85 33.56 4.44
CA GLN A 81 47.66 33.36 3.00
C GLN A 81 48.54 32.26 2.37
N ALA A 82 48.23 32.02 1.07
CA ALA A 82 49.08 31.48 -0.01
C ALA A 82 49.13 29.94 -0.11
N SER A 83 49.15 29.30 -1.28
CA SER A 83 49.15 29.68 -2.71
C SER A 83 48.92 28.39 -3.53
N GLU A 84 48.52 28.53 -4.80
CA GLU A 84 48.96 27.82 -6.04
C GLU A 84 49.59 26.41 -5.94
N ALA A 85 49.56 25.51 -6.92
CA ALA A 85 48.89 25.27 -8.20
C ALA A 85 49.56 23.96 -8.74
N GLU A 86 49.05 23.43 -9.85
CA GLU A 86 49.69 22.47 -10.77
C GLU A 86 49.80 20.99 -10.33
N GLU A 87 49.82 20.00 -11.21
CA GLU A 87 49.41 19.78 -12.62
C GLU A 87 49.90 18.36 -12.97
N SER A 88 49.15 17.64 -13.82
CA SER A 88 49.60 16.49 -14.64
C SER A 88 50.04 15.21 -13.89
N GLU A 89 49.98 13.99 -14.43
CA GLU A 89 49.72 13.51 -15.79
C GLU A 89 49.34 12.02 -15.66
N ALA A 90 48.43 11.55 -16.50
CA ALA A 90 48.35 10.12 -16.84
C ALA A 90 49.56 9.77 -17.75
N PRO A 91 49.87 8.47 -17.95
CA PRO A 91 49.28 7.86 -19.14
C PRO A 91 48.88 6.38 -19.01
N GLU A 92 48.02 6.04 -19.97
CA GLU A 92 47.54 4.74 -20.41
C GLU A 92 48.68 3.74 -20.70
N THR A 93 48.37 2.44 -20.68
CA THR A 93 48.22 1.62 -21.91
C THR A 93 48.00 0.13 -21.62
N THR A 94 46.95 -0.43 -22.23
CA THR A 94 46.85 -1.72 -22.98
C THR A 94 47.29 -3.04 -22.35
N ALA A 95 46.76 -4.23 -22.65
CA ALA A 95 45.59 -4.78 -23.34
C ALA A 95 45.76 -6.31 -23.30
N ALA A 96 44.63 -7.05 -23.39
CA ALA A 96 44.52 -8.44 -23.88
C ALA A 96 45.22 -9.57 -23.07
N ALA A 97 44.83 -10.84 -23.10
CA ALA A 97 43.62 -11.59 -23.44
C ALA A 97 43.89 -13.07 -23.08
N GLU A 98 42.80 -13.81 -22.85
CA GLU A 98 42.62 -15.25 -23.13
C GLU A 98 43.18 -16.40 -22.26
N THR A 99 42.26 -17.36 -22.06
CA THR A 99 42.41 -18.83 -21.87
C THR A 99 43.02 -19.35 -20.56
N SER A 100 42.73 -20.54 -20.03
CA SER A 100 41.72 -21.61 -20.14
C SER A 100 42.26 -22.75 -19.23
N GLU A 101 41.36 -23.59 -18.69
CA GLU A 101 41.57 -25.02 -18.34
C GLU A 101 42.02 -25.45 -16.92
N SER A 102 41.13 -26.22 -16.26
CA SER A 102 41.25 -27.52 -15.54
C SER A 102 42.47 -27.83 -14.65
N ALA A 103 42.46 -28.60 -13.56
CA ALA A 103 41.56 -29.53 -12.87
C ALA A 103 42.16 -29.77 -11.46
N GLU A 104 41.38 -30.17 -10.45
CA GLU A 104 41.60 -31.45 -9.72
C GLU A 104 40.54 -31.69 -8.63
N THR A 105 40.15 -32.95 -8.51
CA THR A 105 39.18 -33.52 -7.58
C THR A 105 39.94 -34.44 -6.63
N THR A 106 39.56 -34.54 -5.36
CA THR A 106 39.84 -35.73 -4.55
C THR A 106 38.72 -36.01 -3.53
N THR A 107 38.13 -37.18 -3.71
CA THR A 107 37.22 -37.93 -2.84
C THR A 107 38.00 -38.80 -1.85
N LEU A 108 37.41 -39.17 -0.71
CA LEU A 108 37.66 -40.46 -0.02
C LEU A 108 36.55 -40.78 0.98
N ALA A 109 36.12 -42.04 0.98
CA ALA A 109 35.09 -42.66 1.82
C ALA A 109 35.66 -43.88 2.57
N GLU A 110 35.14 -44.12 3.79
CA GLU A 110 34.89 -45.38 4.54
C GLU A 110 35.97 -46.47 4.72
N PRO A 111 35.91 -47.35 5.77
CA PRO A 111 34.86 -48.40 5.91
C PRO A 111 34.42 -48.82 7.35
N GLU A 112 33.39 -49.68 7.37
CA GLU A 112 32.74 -50.40 8.50
C GLU A 112 33.52 -51.59 9.09
N THR A 113 33.10 -52.08 10.28
CA THR A 113 33.15 -53.52 10.67
C THR A 113 32.14 -53.87 11.80
N GLU A 114 31.55 -55.07 11.69
CA GLU A 114 30.56 -55.78 12.52
C GLU A 114 31.09 -56.37 13.85
N GLU A 115 30.18 -56.73 14.78
CA GLU A 115 30.26 -58.01 15.54
C GLU A 115 28.88 -58.44 16.13
N SER A 116 28.64 -59.76 16.16
CA SER A 116 27.39 -60.47 16.53
C SER A 116 27.48 -61.14 17.90
N VAL A 117 26.35 -61.46 18.58
CA VAL A 117 26.13 -62.75 19.33
C VAL A 117 24.62 -63.09 19.46
N THR A 118 24.34 -64.39 19.32
CA THR A 118 23.15 -65.28 19.36
C THR A 118 22.37 -65.44 20.70
N GLU A 119 21.08 -65.83 20.68
CA GLU A 119 20.53 -67.15 21.14
C GLU A 119 18.97 -67.26 21.06
N ALA A 120 18.45 -68.48 20.88
CA ALA A 120 17.04 -68.95 20.96
C ALA A 120 17.06 -70.37 21.63
N PRO A 121 15.97 -71.19 21.80
CA PRO A 121 14.51 -71.00 21.69
C PRO A 121 13.65 -71.70 22.82
N LYS A 122 12.31 -71.54 22.82
CA LYS A 122 11.25 -72.61 22.85
C LYS A 122 9.94 -72.34 23.65
N THR A 123 8.84 -72.75 23.00
CA THR A 123 7.59 -73.43 23.47
C THR A 123 6.43 -72.67 24.16
N GLU A 124 5.28 -72.68 23.46
CA GLU A 124 3.88 -72.66 23.95
C GLU A 124 3.43 -74.06 24.48
N PRO A 125 2.24 -74.27 25.15
CA PRO A 125 0.97 -73.52 25.04
C PRO A 125 0.18 -73.20 26.36
N THR A 126 -0.94 -72.47 26.17
CA THR A 126 -2.06 -71.95 27.02
C THR A 126 -2.79 -73.03 27.88
N PRO A 127 -3.80 -72.77 28.79
CA PRO A 127 -4.64 -71.56 29.01
C PRO A 127 -5.09 -71.19 30.45
N ALA A 128 -5.68 -69.98 30.61
CA ALA A 128 -6.96 -69.67 31.30
C ALA A 128 -7.02 -68.31 32.07
N ALA A 129 -7.98 -67.47 31.64
CA ALA A 129 -8.83 -66.50 32.36
C ALA A 129 -8.28 -65.56 33.46
N THR A 130 -8.45 -64.23 33.28
CA THR A 130 -9.32 -63.34 34.12
C THR A 130 -9.14 -61.84 33.77
N SER A 131 -10.26 -61.21 33.38
CA SER A 131 -10.73 -59.79 33.34
C SER A 131 -9.81 -58.53 33.34
N ALA A 132 -9.94 -57.75 32.25
CA ALA A 132 -10.17 -56.27 32.08
C ALA A 132 -9.23 -55.20 32.71
N PRO A 133 -9.11 -53.94 32.19
CA PRO A 133 -9.96 -53.23 31.19
C PRO A 133 -9.24 -52.47 30.03
N GLU A 134 -10.06 -52.04 29.06
CA GLU A 134 -9.94 -50.94 28.07
C GLU A 134 -8.56 -50.45 27.60
N GLU A 135 -8.23 -50.73 26.34
CA GLU A 135 -7.35 -49.88 25.53
C GLU A 135 -8.09 -49.45 24.25
N THR A 136 -8.35 -48.15 24.17
CA THR A 136 -8.95 -47.46 23.04
C THR A 136 -8.00 -47.58 21.85
N VAL A 137 -8.39 -48.35 20.83
CA VAL A 137 -7.67 -48.45 19.56
C VAL A 137 -7.71 -47.09 18.87
N ILE A 138 -6.61 -46.34 18.95
CA ILE A 138 -6.37 -45.17 18.09
C ILE A 138 -6.21 -45.73 16.68
N THR A 139 -7.31 -45.70 15.92
CA THR A 139 -7.28 -45.94 14.49
C THR A 139 -6.55 -44.75 13.89
N THR A 140 -5.27 -44.95 13.52
CA THR A 140 -4.53 -44.04 12.68
C THR A 140 -5.18 -44.03 11.31
N THR A 141 -6.20 -43.18 11.14
CA THR A 141 -6.66 -42.77 9.83
C THR A 141 -5.51 -41.99 9.19
N THR A 142 -4.75 -42.67 8.33
CA THR A 142 -3.94 -42.02 7.30
C THR A 142 -4.86 -41.09 6.54
N SER A 143 -4.76 -39.79 6.80
CA SER A 143 -5.44 -38.78 6.02
C SER A 143 -4.84 -38.81 4.61
N GLU A 144 -5.60 -39.32 3.66
CA GLU A 144 -5.39 -39.08 2.23
C GLU A 144 -5.19 -37.58 1.97
N PRO A 145 -4.37 -37.20 0.98
CA PRO A 145 -4.14 -35.80 0.67
C PRO A 145 -5.48 -35.15 0.32
N LYS A 146 -5.84 -34.13 1.09
CA LYS A 146 -6.99 -33.26 0.87
C LYS A 146 -6.97 -32.83 -0.60
N ASN A 147 -7.94 -33.32 -1.38
CA ASN A 147 -8.16 -32.93 -2.76
C ASN A 147 -8.11 -31.39 -2.81
N ALA A 148 -7.10 -30.83 -3.49
CA ALA A 148 -6.89 -29.39 -3.50
C ALA A 148 -8.14 -28.73 -4.10
N ALA A 149 -8.86 -27.95 -3.30
CA ALA A 149 -10.04 -27.24 -3.78
C ALA A 149 -9.65 -26.42 -5.01
N LYS A 150 -10.49 -26.45 -6.05
CA LYS A 150 -10.24 -25.69 -7.28
C LYS A 150 -10.05 -24.20 -6.93
N PRO A 151 -9.07 -23.50 -7.53
CA PRO A 151 -8.90 -22.06 -7.32
C PRO A 151 -10.21 -21.30 -7.55
N SER A 152 -10.47 -20.31 -6.71
CA SER A 152 -11.60 -19.38 -6.87
C SER A 152 -11.46 -18.63 -8.20
N PRO A 153 -12.53 -18.49 -9.01
CA PRO A 153 -12.49 -17.68 -10.21
C PRO A 153 -12.12 -16.24 -9.90
N SER A 154 -11.16 -15.70 -10.67
CA SER A 154 -10.84 -14.27 -10.63
C SER A 154 -12.05 -13.43 -11.08
N GLN A 155 -12.27 -12.31 -10.40
CA GLN A 155 -13.34 -11.34 -10.65
C GLN A 155 -12.76 -9.94 -10.98
N VAL A 156 -11.55 -9.90 -11.54
CA VAL A 156 -10.86 -8.65 -11.90
C VAL A 156 -11.73 -7.78 -12.80
N LYS A 157 -11.89 -6.51 -12.41
CA LYS A 157 -12.48 -5.47 -13.24
C LYS A 157 -11.38 -4.71 -13.97
N GLU A 158 -11.29 -4.94 -15.27
CA GLU A 158 -10.31 -4.27 -16.11
C GLU A 158 -10.64 -2.78 -16.28
N VAL A 159 -9.61 -1.96 -16.20
CA VAL A 159 -9.68 -0.52 -16.46
C VAL A 159 -9.29 -0.24 -17.92
N SER A 160 -9.74 0.90 -18.43
CA SER A 160 -9.44 1.35 -19.79
C SER A 160 -9.44 2.87 -19.87
N SER A 161 -8.78 3.42 -20.90
CA SER A 161 -8.75 4.84 -21.25
C SER A 161 -9.27 5.02 -22.69
N PRO A 162 -10.61 5.11 -22.87
CA PRO A 162 -11.23 5.14 -24.19
C PRO A 162 -11.00 6.41 -25.03
N GLY A 163 -10.53 7.50 -24.42
CA GLY A 163 -10.30 8.77 -25.11
C GLY A 163 -11.57 9.50 -25.58
N LYS A 164 -12.75 9.17 -25.03
CA LYS A 164 -14.03 9.81 -25.41
C LYS A 164 -14.20 11.21 -24.81
N ALA A 165 -13.57 11.46 -23.67
CA ALA A 165 -13.60 12.72 -22.96
C ALA A 165 -12.23 12.95 -22.33
N VAL A 166 -11.48 13.92 -22.85
CA VAL A 166 -10.06 14.13 -22.52
C VAL A 166 -9.69 15.61 -22.41
N PHE A 167 -8.68 15.89 -21.59
CA PHE A 167 -7.96 17.17 -21.52
C PHE A 167 -6.48 16.96 -21.83
N GLY A 168 -5.78 18.07 -22.03
CA GLY A 168 -4.32 18.11 -22.08
C GLY A 168 -3.68 17.85 -23.45
N PRO A 169 -2.36 18.08 -23.57
CA PRO A 169 -1.59 17.84 -24.78
C PRO A 169 -1.38 16.34 -25.07
N ASP A 170 -0.83 16.02 -26.23
CA ASP A 170 -0.65 14.63 -26.69
C ASP A 170 0.30 13.80 -25.83
N ASN A 171 1.31 14.44 -25.23
CA ASN A 171 2.25 13.78 -24.34
C ASN A 171 1.72 13.61 -22.91
N ALA A 172 0.59 14.22 -22.53
CA ALA A 172 0.00 14.19 -21.19
C ALA A 172 -1.53 14.31 -21.24
N LYS A 173 -2.21 13.25 -21.70
CA LYS A 173 -3.68 13.22 -21.81
C LYS A 173 -4.33 12.80 -20.50
N PHE A 174 -5.21 13.63 -19.96
CA PHE A 174 -6.11 13.24 -18.88
C PHE A 174 -7.44 12.75 -19.47
N ASP A 175 -7.81 11.50 -19.19
CA ASP A 175 -9.03 10.85 -19.69
C ASP A 175 -10.01 10.60 -18.54
N TYR A 176 -11.18 11.24 -18.64
CA TYR A 176 -12.28 11.12 -17.68
C TYR A 176 -13.50 10.38 -18.25
N SER A 177 -13.34 9.66 -19.36
CA SER A 177 -14.40 8.90 -20.03
C SER A 177 -15.07 7.86 -19.12
N ASN A 178 -14.38 7.40 -18.07
CA ASN A 178 -14.89 6.42 -17.11
C ASN A 178 -15.25 7.04 -15.74
N CYS A 179 -15.44 8.36 -15.65
CA CYS A 179 -15.77 9.01 -14.38
C CYS A 179 -17.07 8.48 -13.73
N SER A 180 -18.01 7.94 -14.52
CA SER A 180 -19.21 7.28 -13.99
C SER A 180 -18.94 5.95 -13.27
N LYS A 181 -17.80 5.31 -13.55
CA LYS A 181 -17.30 4.13 -12.82
C LYS A 181 -16.43 4.51 -11.62
N GLY A 182 -16.24 5.81 -11.37
CA GLY A 182 -15.48 6.32 -10.24
C GLY A 182 -13.96 6.35 -10.44
N TYR A 183 -13.47 6.32 -11.69
CA TYR A 183 -12.04 6.48 -11.97
C TYR A 183 -11.75 7.35 -13.20
N VAL A 184 -10.54 7.90 -13.24
CA VAL A 184 -9.95 8.66 -14.36
C VAL A 184 -8.55 8.09 -14.66
N SER A 185 -7.93 8.54 -15.75
CA SER A 185 -6.56 8.13 -16.07
C SER A 185 -5.74 9.26 -16.66
N VAL A 186 -4.42 9.16 -16.51
CA VAL A 186 -3.45 10.00 -17.23
C VAL A 186 -2.60 9.10 -18.10
N ASN A 187 -2.55 9.38 -19.40
CA ASN A 187 -1.60 8.79 -20.33
C ASN A 187 -0.45 9.77 -20.54
N TYR A 188 0.74 9.41 -20.08
CA TYR A 188 1.90 10.29 -20.08
C TYR A 188 3.12 9.63 -20.71
N THR A 189 3.71 10.32 -21.70
CA THR A 189 4.87 9.87 -22.48
C THR A 189 6.05 10.83 -22.41
N GLY A 190 6.00 11.87 -21.56
CA GLY A 190 7.09 12.82 -21.38
C GLY A 190 8.25 12.26 -20.55
N SER A 191 9.39 12.94 -20.58
CA SER A 191 10.65 12.49 -19.98
C SER A 191 10.88 12.96 -18.54
N THR A 192 10.05 13.86 -18.02
CA THR A 192 10.12 14.39 -16.64
C THR A 192 8.95 13.88 -15.81
N LYS A 193 8.90 14.11 -14.50
CA LYS A 193 7.74 13.73 -13.67
C LYS A 193 6.57 14.69 -13.90
N LEU A 194 5.33 14.21 -13.78
CA LEU A 194 4.17 15.08 -13.58
C LEU A 194 3.70 15.06 -12.13
N LYS A 195 3.05 16.15 -11.72
CA LYS A 195 2.21 16.19 -10.53
C LYS A 195 0.78 16.51 -10.93
N MET A 196 -0.17 15.66 -10.56
CA MET A 196 -1.60 15.88 -10.75
C MET A 196 -2.25 16.29 -9.43
N LEU A 197 -2.96 17.42 -9.43
CA LEU A 197 -3.82 17.84 -8.34
C LEU A 197 -5.27 17.66 -8.80
N LEU A 198 -6.00 16.80 -8.10
CA LEU A 198 -7.43 16.60 -8.31
C LEU A 198 -8.19 17.25 -7.15
N LYS A 199 -9.00 18.28 -7.40
CA LYS A 199 -9.64 19.10 -6.38
C LYS A 199 -11.16 19.06 -6.49
N LYS A 200 -11.86 19.07 -5.36
CA LYS A 200 -13.34 19.16 -5.28
C LYS A 200 -13.77 19.65 -3.89
N ASP A 201 -14.68 20.63 -3.84
CA ASP A 201 -15.30 21.14 -2.61
C ASP A 201 -14.31 21.46 -1.47
N GLY A 202 -13.15 22.05 -1.81
CA GLY A 202 -12.07 22.35 -0.87
C GLY A 202 -11.16 21.17 -0.51
N GLY A 203 -11.52 19.94 -0.90
CA GLY A 203 -10.65 18.77 -0.84
C GLY A 203 -9.71 18.66 -2.04
N GLN A 204 -8.58 17.96 -1.85
CA GLN A 204 -7.55 17.78 -2.86
C GLN A 204 -6.85 16.42 -2.70
N TYR A 205 -6.53 15.78 -3.83
CA TYR A 205 -5.65 14.62 -3.92
C TYR A 205 -4.48 14.93 -4.86
N ASP A 206 -3.27 14.63 -4.40
CA ASP A 206 -2.03 14.88 -5.12
C ASP A 206 -1.42 13.56 -5.57
N TYR A 207 -1.06 13.47 -6.84
CA TYR A 207 -0.46 12.28 -7.43
C TYR A 207 0.82 12.62 -8.17
N ASP A 208 1.89 11.93 -7.81
CA ASP A 208 3.14 11.94 -8.58
C ASP A 208 3.05 10.91 -9.70
N ILE A 209 3.31 11.33 -10.93
CA ILE A 209 3.29 10.48 -12.12
C ILE A 209 4.72 10.37 -12.65
N PRO A 210 5.29 9.16 -12.73
CA PRO A 210 6.67 8.98 -13.15
C PRO A 210 6.88 9.37 -14.62
N ALA A 211 8.12 9.73 -14.96
CA ALA A 211 8.56 9.93 -16.34
C ALA A 211 8.26 8.69 -17.19
N GLY A 212 7.69 8.90 -18.38
CA GLY A 212 7.26 7.82 -19.26
C GLY A 212 6.26 6.85 -18.61
N GLY A 213 5.53 7.30 -17.59
CA GLY A 213 4.69 6.47 -16.72
C GLY A 213 3.53 5.73 -17.41
N GLY A 214 3.37 5.90 -18.72
CA GLY A 214 2.32 5.26 -19.50
C GLY A 214 0.94 5.68 -19.00
N ILE A 215 0.00 4.73 -19.00
CA ILE A 215 -1.36 4.97 -18.52
C ILE A 215 -1.44 4.62 -17.03
N GLN A 216 -1.71 5.63 -16.21
CA GLN A 216 -1.98 5.50 -14.78
C GLN A 216 -3.46 5.77 -14.49
N TYR A 217 -4.03 5.09 -13.51
CA TYR A 217 -5.46 5.18 -13.15
C TYR A 217 -5.62 5.70 -11.72
N PHE A 218 -6.65 6.53 -11.51
CA PHE A 218 -6.89 7.22 -10.24
C PHE A 218 -8.36 7.13 -9.84
N THR A 219 -8.60 6.82 -8.57
CA THR A 219 -9.94 6.76 -7.97
C THR A 219 -10.49 8.17 -7.73
N LEU A 220 -11.78 8.40 -8.00
CA LEU A 220 -12.48 9.64 -7.67
C LEU A 220 -13.01 9.62 -6.24
N SER A 221 -12.09 9.59 -5.26
CA SER A 221 -12.40 9.36 -3.84
C SER A 221 -13.24 10.45 -3.18
N MET A 222 -13.30 11.65 -3.76
CA MET A 222 -14.17 12.76 -3.28
C MET A 222 -15.62 12.66 -3.77
N GLY A 223 -15.99 11.54 -4.41
CA GLY A 223 -17.37 11.23 -4.80
C GLY A 223 -17.86 11.95 -6.05
N SER A 224 -19.18 11.94 -6.27
CA SER A 224 -19.79 12.67 -7.39
C SER A 224 -19.74 14.18 -7.19
N GLY A 225 -19.55 14.94 -8.26
CA GLY A 225 -19.58 16.40 -8.27
C GLY A 225 -18.63 17.01 -9.30
N LYS A 226 -18.40 18.33 -9.18
CA LYS A 226 -17.50 19.07 -10.07
C LYS A 226 -16.07 19.00 -9.55
N TYR A 227 -15.16 18.56 -10.40
CA TYR A 227 -13.73 18.45 -10.14
C TYR A 227 -12.98 19.53 -10.91
N ILE A 228 -11.87 19.96 -10.33
CA ILE A 228 -10.79 20.67 -11.02
C ILE A 228 -9.61 19.70 -11.11
N VAL A 229 -9.05 19.53 -12.29
CA VAL A 229 -7.78 18.82 -12.49
C VAL A 229 -6.72 19.83 -12.88
N GLU A 230 -5.58 19.79 -12.22
CA GLU A 230 -4.38 20.53 -12.62
C GLU A 230 -3.24 19.55 -12.81
N ILE A 231 -2.57 19.63 -13.96
CA ILE A 231 -1.37 18.85 -14.25
C ILE A 231 -0.20 19.81 -14.31
N TYR A 232 0.87 19.47 -13.61
CA TYR A 232 2.13 20.20 -13.62
C TYR A 232 3.25 19.29 -14.12
N GLU A 233 4.17 19.83 -14.89
CA GLU A 233 5.37 19.15 -15.40
C GLU A 233 6.60 19.62 -14.65
N MET A 234 7.45 18.66 -14.21
CA MET A 234 8.71 18.97 -13.56
C MET A 234 9.68 19.57 -14.58
N VAL A 235 10.30 20.70 -14.23
CA VAL A 235 11.34 21.35 -15.05
C VAL A 235 12.75 21.05 -14.51
N SER A 236 13.06 21.47 -13.29
CA SER A 236 14.36 21.25 -12.64
C SER A 236 14.30 21.50 -11.14
N GLY A 237 15.16 20.84 -10.35
CA GLY A 237 15.32 21.10 -8.91
C GLY A 237 14.03 20.98 -8.09
N GLY A 238 13.16 20.01 -8.41
CA GLY A 238 11.87 19.83 -7.72
C GLY A 238 10.81 20.90 -8.08
N LYS A 239 11.09 21.78 -9.05
CA LYS A 239 10.13 22.80 -9.50
C LYS A 239 9.26 22.25 -10.61
N TYR A 240 7.99 22.62 -10.54
CA TYR A 240 6.95 22.20 -11.46
C TYR A 240 6.25 23.41 -12.04
N VAL A 241 5.95 23.37 -13.33
CA VAL A 241 5.18 24.39 -14.03
C VAL A 241 3.85 23.79 -14.46
N LYS A 242 2.76 24.54 -14.30
CA LYS A 242 1.43 24.09 -14.73
C LYS A 242 1.41 23.82 -16.24
N LEU A 243 1.12 22.58 -16.63
CA LEU A 243 0.96 22.16 -18.01
C LEU A 243 -0.45 22.48 -18.51
N PHE A 244 -1.49 22.15 -17.72
CA PHE A 244 -2.87 22.57 -17.97
C PHE A 244 -3.73 22.49 -16.71
N SER A 245 -4.90 23.13 -16.75
CA SER A 245 -5.95 23.05 -15.73
C SER A 245 -7.31 23.04 -16.41
N ASP A 246 -8.19 22.14 -15.97
CA ASP A 246 -9.52 21.98 -16.54
C ASP A 246 -10.53 21.51 -15.50
N THR A 247 -11.82 21.52 -15.86
CA THR A 247 -12.89 21.04 -14.97
C THR A 247 -13.78 20.02 -15.64
N PHE A 248 -14.22 19.02 -14.87
CA PHE A 248 -15.20 18.03 -15.31
C PHE A 248 -16.19 17.70 -14.20
N THR A 249 -17.34 17.14 -14.56
CA THR A 249 -18.34 16.68 -13.59
C THR A 249 -18.43 15.17 -13.61
N ALA A 250 -18.25 14.54 -12.44
CA ALA A 250 -18.41 13.11 -12.27
C ALA A 250 -19.77 12.78 -11.64
N LYS A 251 -20.49 11.84 -12.25
CA LYS A 251 -21.68 11.21 -11.68
C LYS A 251 -21.38 9.72 -11.50
N ILE A 252 -20.81 9.38 -10.35
CA ILE A 252 -20.42 8.00 -10.00
C ILE A 252 -21.70 7.17 -9.82
N ALA A 253 -21.80 6.05 -10.53
CA ALA A 253 -22.96 5.18 -10.51
C ALA A 253 -23.03 4.32 -9.24
N ASP A 254 -21.89 3.82 -8.78
CA ASP A 254 -21.79 2.98 -7.59
C ASP A 254 -20.49 3.32 -6.83
N THR A 255 -20.66 3.90 -5.63
CA THR A 255 -19.58 4.36 -4.75
C THR A 255 -18.87 3.23 -4.00
N THR A 256 -19.38 2.01 -4.10
CA THR A 256 -18.74 0.79 -3.58
C THR A 256 -17.98 0.09 -4.70
N GLU A 257 -18.62 -0.07 -5.86
CA GLU A 257 -18.04 -0.76 -7.02
C GLU A 257 -16.75 -0.10 -7.53
N MET A 258 -16.64 1.23 -7.43
CA MET A 258 -15.43 1.95 -7.84
C MET A 258 -14.15 1.42 -7.17
N TYR A 259 -14.26 0.89 -5.94
CA TYR A 259 -13.16 0.29 -5.19
C TYR A 259 -12.88 -1.18 -5.57
N LEU A 260 -13.35 -1.64 -6.74
CA LEU A 260 -12.92 -2.88 -7.39
C LEU A 260 -11.92 -2.63 -8.51
N TYR A 261 -11.91 -1.42 -9.10
CA TYR A 261 -10.95 -1.07 -10.15
C TYR A 261 -9.58 -0.84 -9.54
N ARG A 262 -8.52 -1.13 -10.30
CA ARG A 262 -7.15 -0.78 -9.91
C ARG A 262 -6.94 0.73 -9.92
N ASN A 263 -5.96 1.20 -9.18
CA ASN A 263 -5.42 2.56 -9.27
C ASN A 263 -3.89 2.52 -9.15
N GLN A 264 -3.24 3.68 -9.19
CA GLN A 264 -1.78 3.79 -9.12
C GLN A 264 -1.15 3.05 -7.94
N TYR A 265 -1.78 3.08 -6.76
CA TYR A 265 -1.25 2.48 -5.54
C TYR A 265 -1.71 1.03 -5.33
N ILE A 266 -2.65 0.56 -6.14
CA ILE A 266 -3.20 -0.81 -6.08
C ILE A 266 -3.25 -1.31 -7.51
N ASN A 267 -2.07 -1.46 -8.11
CA ASN A 267 -1.93 -1.78 -9.53
C ASN A 267 -1.87 -3.29 -9.76
N PHE A 268 -2.92 -3.86 -10.36
CA PHE A 268 -3.01 -5.27 -10.72
C PHE A 268 -3.86 -5.44 -11.98
N ASN A 269 -3.73 -6.55 -12.69
CA ASN A 269 -4.63 -6.97 -13.77
C ASN A 269 -4.83 -8.48 -13.74
N ALA A 270 -5.61 -9.04 -14.67
CA ALA A 270 -5.88 -10.48 -14.69
C ALA A 270 -4.61 -11.37 -14.77
N ALA A 271 -3.49 -10.86 -15.28
CA ALA A 271 -2.23 -11.58 -15.40
C ALA A 271 -1.30 -11.42 -14.18
N SER A 272 -1.62 -10.53 -13.23
CA SER A 272 -0.80 -10.29 -12.04
C SER A 272 -0.68 -11.54 -11.16
N LYS A 273 0.50 -11.75 -10.59
CA LYS A 273 0.79 -12.90 -9.72
C LYS A 273 -0.03 -12.86 -8.43
N CYS A 274 -0.30 -11.66 -7.89
CA CYS A 274 -1.18 -11.47 -6.75
C CYS A 274 -2.63 -11.90 -7.02
N VAL A 275 -3.12 -11.78 -8.26
CA VAL A 275 -4.45 -12.26 -8.66
C VAL A 275 -4.51 -13.79 -8.72
N ALA A 276 -3.48 -14.41 -9.30
CA ALA A 276 -3.36 -15.87 -9.31
C ALA A 276 -3.26 -16.42 -7.88
N LYS A 277 -2.46 -15.78 -7.02
CA LYS A 277 -2.36 -16.17 -5.60
C LYS A 277 -3.66 -15.94 -4.85
N ALA A 278 -4.36 -14.84 -5.09
CA ALA A 278 -5.67 -14.58 -4.47
C ALA A 278 -6.68 -15.68 -4.82
N SER A 279 -6.68 -16.14 -6.08
CA SER A 279 -7.53 -17.23 -6.55
C SER A 279 -7.21 -18.56 -5.83
N GLU A 280 -5.94 -18.84 -5.59
CA GLU A 280 -5.49 -20.02 -4.83
C GLU A 280 -5.90 -19.95 -3.35
N VAL A 281 -5.61 -18.83 -2.67
CA VAL A 281 -5.90 -18.70 -1.23
C VAL A 281 -7.40 -18.65 -0.94
N CYS A 282 -8.20 -18.15 -1.89
CA CYS A 282 -9.66 -18.14 -1.79
C CYS A 282 -10.34 -19.40 -2.33
N ALA A 283 -9.58 -20.48 -2.63
CA ALA A 283 -10.17 -21.72 -3.11
C ALA A 283 -11.23 -22.26 -2.13
N GLY A 284 -12.45 -22.44 -2.63
CA GLY A 284 -13.60 -22.88 -1.83
C GLY A 284 -14.30 -21.80 -1.01
N CYS A 285 -13.81 -20.55 -0.99
CA CYS A 285 -14.52 -19.44 -0.37
C CYS A 285 -15.76 -19.07 -1.18
N THR A 286 -16.88 -18.92 -0.50
CA THR A 286 -18.20 -18.59 -1.06
C THR A 286 -18.65 -17.19 -0.68
N THR A 287 -18.19 -16.66 0.45
CA THR A 287 -18.58 -15.33 0.92
C THR A 287 -17.43 -14.32 0.90
N ASN A 288 -17.77 -13.02 0.95
CA ASN A 288 -16.77 -11.97 1.07
C ASN A 288 -16.00 -12.07 2.39
N LEU A 289 -16.68 -12.44 3.49
CA LEU A 289 -16.01 -12.63 4.77
C LEU A 289 -14.95 -13.74 4.68
N GLU A 290 -15.28 -14.89 4.06
CA GLU A 290 -14.32 -15.98 3.87
C GLU A 290 -13.11 -15.56 3.03
N LYS A 291 -13.34 -14.82 1.94
CA LYS A 291 -12.27 -14.28 1.09
C LYS A 291 -11.39 -13.28 1.85
N ILE A 292 -11.99 -12.37 2.62
CA ILE A 292 -11.29 -11.42 3.49
C ILE A 292 -10.41 -12.19 4.48
N THR A 293 -10.97 -13.18 5.16
CA THR A 293 -10.25 -14.02 6.13
C THR A 293 -9.05 -14.73 5.49
N ALA A 294 -9.25 -15.38 4.34
CA ALA A 294 -8.20 -16.14 3.67
C ALA A 294 -7.04 -15.23 3.20
N VAL A 295 -7.35 -14.11 2.55
CA VAL A 295 -6.33 -13.16 2.08
C VAL A 295 -5.62 -12.49 3.25
N PHE A 296 -6.37 -12.00 4.25
CA PHE A 296 -5.79 -11.34 5.42
C PHE A 296 -4.80 -12.26 6.13
N LYS A 297 -5.21 -13.51 6.41
CA LYS A 297 -4.35 -14.53 7.02
C LYS A 297 -3.10 -14.79 6.17
N TYR A 298 -3.26 -14.98 4.86
CA TYR A 298 -2.11 -15.20 3.96
C TYR A 298 -1.10 -14.06 4.03
N VAL A 299 -1.56 -12.80 3.91
CA VAL A 299 -0.67 -11.63 3.96
C VAL A 299 0.01 -11.53 5.33
N THR A 300 -0.73 -11.69 6.43
CA THR A 300 -0.17 -11.55 7.77
C THR A 300 0.81 -12.65 8.16
N ASP A 301 0.68 -13.83 7.57
CA ASP A 301 1.55 -14.98 7.84
C ASP A 301 2.79 -15.00 6.93
N THR A 302 2.73 -14.36 5.76
CA THR A 302 3.78 -14.49 4.75
C THR A 302 4.61 -13.22 4.54
N VAL A 303 4.05 -12.03 4.76
CA VAL A 303 4.77 -10.78 4.56
C VAL A 303 5.41 -10.33 5.86
N THR A 304 6.67 -9.88 5.77
CA THR A 304 7.45 -9.35 6.90
C THR A 304 7.67 -7.84 6.78
N TYR A 305 7.72 -7.14 7.92
CA TYR A 305 7.86 -5.67 7.90
C TYR A 305 9.28 -5.24 7.51
N ASP A 306 9.41 -4.37 6.50
CA ASP A 306 10.69 -3.85 6.04
C ASP A 306 11.11 -2.58 6.80
N LYS A 307 11.80 -2.77 7.92
CA LYS A 307 12.34 -1.65 8.71
C LYS A 307 13.35 -0.79 7.96
N ALA A 308 14.13 -1.38 7.06
CA ALA A 308 15.15 -0.65 6.31
C ALA A 308 14.48 0.27 5.29
N LEU A 309 13.52 -0.26 4.52
CA LEU A 309 12.71 0.55 3.62
C LEU A 309 11.92 1.61 4.38
N ALA A 310 11.32 1.28 5.52
CA ALA A 310 10.59 2.25 6.34
C ALA A 310 11.47 3.42 6.80
N ALA A 311 12.77 3.19 7.03
CA ALA A 311 13.71 4.22 7.44
C ALA A 311 14.27 5.04 6.26
N SER A 312 14.27 4.49 5.04
CA SER A 312 14.90 5.11 3.86
C SER A 312 13.92 5.58 2.80
N VAL A 313 12.64 5.24 2.89
CA VAL A 313 11.63 5.57 1.89
C VAL A 313 11.43 7.08 1.82
N THR A 314 11.40 7.60 0.59
CA THR A 314 11.19 9.02 0.31
C THR A 314 9.81 9.27 -0.28
N SER A 315 9.45 10.56 -0.38
CA SER A 315 8.21 10.96 -1.06
C SER A 315 8.18 10.44 -2.50
N GLY A 316 6.98 10.08 -2.97
CA GLY A 316 6.77 9.50 -4.30
C GLY A 316 6.95 7.98 -4.38
N TYR A 317 7.11 7.28 -3.25
CA TYR A 317 7.08 5.81 -3.23
C TYR A 317 5.72 5.27 -3.68
N ILE A 318 5.73 4.37 -4.66
CA ILE A 318 4.54 3.70 -5.20
C ILE A 318 4.70 2.19 -4.96
N PRO A 319 3.79 1.53 -4.23
CA PRO A 319 3.86 0.10 -3.98
C PRO A 319 3.54 -0.70 -5.25
N ASP A 320 4.12 -1.89 -5.35
CA ASP A 320 3.85 -2.87 -6.40
C ASP A 320 3.41 -4.19 -5.76
N PRO A 321 2.10 -4.55 -5.82
CA PRO A 321 1.58 -5.79 -5.25
C PRO A 321 2.36 -7.06 -5.64
N ASP A 322 2.78 -7.19 -6.90
CA ASP A 322 3.49 -8.39 -7.37
C ASP A 322 4.92 -8.45 -6.82
N SER A 323 5.60 -7.30 -6.72
CA SER A 323 6.90 -7.18 -6.05
C SER A 323 6.80 -7.55 -4.57
N VAL A 324 5.79 -7.05 -3.85
CA VAL A 324 5.57 -7.35 -2.43
C VAL A 324 5.29 -8.84 -2.22
N LEU A 325 4.43 -9.42 -3.07
CA LEU A 325 4.13 -10.85 -3.06
C LEU A 325 5.39 -11.70 -3.27
N ALA A 326 6.26 -11.30 -4.21
CA ALA A 326 7.49 -12.03 -4.52
C ALA A 326 8.52 -11.91 -3.40
N LYS A 327 8.74 -10.71 -2.87
CA LYS A 327 9.72 -10.42 -1.81
C LYS A 327 9.26 -10.89 -0.43
N LYS A 328 7.94 -11.02 -0.22
CA LYS A 328 7.33 -11.30 1.09
C LYS A 328 7.77 -10.31 2.17
N LYS A 329 8.00 -9.07 1.76
CA LYS A 329 8.57 -8.02 2.61
C LYS A 329 8.14 -6.65 2.11
N GLY A 330 7.75 -5.76 3.01
CA GLY A 330 7.31 -4.41 2.68
C GLY A 330 6.95 -3.56 3.91
N ILE A 331 6.57 -2.31 3.68
CA ILE A 331 6.09 -1.36 4.71
C ILE A 331 4.55 -1.30 4.74
N CYS A 332 3.94 -0.53 5.64
CA CYS A 332 2.48 -0.47 5.78
C CYS A 332 1.74 -0.22 4.47
N PHE A 333 2.30 0.61 3.59
CA PHE A 333 1.73 0.89 2.27
C PHE A 333 1.73 -0.33 1.34
N ASP A 334 2.79 -1.14 1.39
CA ASP A 334 2.92 -2.38 0.63
C ASP A 334 1.93 -3.45 1.09
N TYR A 335 1.76 -3.60 2.41
CA TYR A 335 0.77 -4.51 2.99
C TYR A 335 -0.64 -4.13 2.53
N ALA A 336 -0.97 -2.84 2.63
CA ALA A 336 -2.29 -2.35 2.28
C ALA A 336 -2.56 -2.46 0.77
N SER A 337 -1.54 -2.21 -0.07
CA SER A 337 -1.60 -2.36 -1.52
C SER A 337 -1.81 -3.81 -1.95
N LEU A 338 -0.99 -4.74 -1.43
CA LEU A 338 -1.11 -6.17 -1.75
C LEU A 338 -2.46 -6.74 -1.29
N THR A 339 -2.88 -6.41 -0.06
CA THR A 339 -4.16 -6.88 0.49
C THR A 339 -5.32 -6.38 -0.36
N ALA A 340 -5.33 -5.09 -0.73
CA ALA A 340 -6.37 -4.54 -1.60
C ALA A 340 -6.35 -5.17 -2.99
N ALA A 341 -5.19 -5.37 -3.62
CA ALA A 341 -5.10 -5.98 -4.95
C ALA A 341 -5.66 -7.41 -4.96
N MET A 342 -5.28 -8.22 -3.96
CA MET A 342 -5.79 -9.58 -3.81
C MET A 342 -7.31 -9.60 -3.60
N LEU A 343 -7.84 -8.76 -2.71
CA LEU A 343 -9.28 -8.71 -2.42
C LEU A 343 -10.12 -8.17 -3.58
N ARG A 344 -9.68 -7.06 -4.21
CA ARG A 344 -10.35 -6.50 -5.40
C ARG A 344 -10.42 -7.52 -6.53
N SER A 345 -9.36 -8.31 -6.72
CA SER A 345 -9.34 -9.39 -7.71
C SER A 345 -10.34 -10.51 -7.44
N GLN A 346 -10.81 -10.66 -6.20
CA GLN A 346 -11.81 -11.64 -5.78
C GLN A 346 -13.18 -10.99 -5.57
N GLY A 347 -13.40 -9.80 -6.13
CA GLY A 347 -14.69 -9.12 -6.12
C GLY A 347 -15.06 -8.48 -4.78
N VAL A 348 -14.10 -8.32 -3.86
CA VAL A 348 -14.30 -7.65 -2.57
C VAL A 348 -13.88 -6.18 -2.68
N PRO A 349 -14.82 -5.22 -2.66
CA PRO A 349 -14.49 -3.80 -2.70
C PRO A 349 -13.64 -3.43 -1.49
N THR A 350 -12.46 -2.87 -1.75
CA THR A 350 -11.46 -2.65 -0.70
C THR A 350 -10.81 -1.31 -0.91
N ARG A 351 -10.82 -0.44 0.10
CA ARG A 351 -10.11 0.84 0.11
C ARG A 351 -8.71 0.64 0.65
N LEU A 352 -7.74 1.38 0.11
CA LEU A 352 -6.48 1.64 0.79
C LEU A 352 -6.61 3.02 1.44
N VAL A 353 -6.48 3.07 2.76
CA VAL A 353 -6.58 4.31 3.51
C VAL A 353 -5.21 4.67 4.06
N ILE A 354 -4.86 5.94 3.94
CA ILE A 354 -3.67 6.52 4.55
C ILE A 354 -4.13 7.59 5.55
N GLY A 355 -3.50 7.61 6.71
CA GLY A 355 -3.77 8.62 7.73
C GLY A 355 -2.93 8.38 8.98
N TYR A 356 -3.52 8.64 10.16
CA TYR A 356 -2.81 8.55 11.43
C TYR A 356 -3.42 7.48 12.33
N ALA A 357 -2.57 6.61 12.87
CA ALA A 357 -2.90 5.66 13.91
C ALA A 357 -2.33 6.13 15.27
N SER A 358 -3.11 6.03 16.35
CA SER A 358 -2.77 6.55 17.67
C SER A 358 -1.45 5.97 18.22
N PRO A 359 -0.57 6.79 18.83
CA PRO A 359 -0.82 8.19 19.20
C PRO A 359 -0.58 9.22 18.08
N ASN A 360 0.20 8.93 17.04
CA ASN A 360 0.40 9.81 15.87
C ASN A 360 1.26 9.15 14.76
N ILE A 361 1.03 7.88 14.46
CA ILE A 361 1.81 7.10 13.50
C ILE A 361 1.19 7.30 12.12
N TYR A 362 1.91 7.95 11.20
CA TYR A 362 1.49 7.99 9.81
C TYR A 362 1.50 6.58 9.23
N HIS A 363 0.35 6.12 8.76
CA HIS A 363 0.11 4.70 8.54
C HIS A 363 -0.86 4.46 7.39
N ALA A 364 -0.78 3.24 6.82
CA ALA A 364 -1.68 2.79 5.78
C ALA A 364 -2.35 1.47 6.19
N TRP A 365 -3.66 1.36 5.95
CA TRP A 365 -4.48 0.19 6.25
C TRP A 365 -5.53 -0.01 5.17
N ASN A 366 -6.40 -1.01 5.34
CA ASN A 366 -7.51 -1.24 4.43
C ASN A 366 -8.86 -1.06 5.11
N GLU A 367 -9.84 -0.66 4.32
CA GLU A 367 -11.25 -0.88 4.66
C GLU A 367 -11.87 -1.83 3.64
N VAL A 368 -12.52 -2.89 4.10
CA VAL A 368 -13.14 -3.91 3.26
C VAL A 368 -14.65 -3.82 3.35
N TYR A 369 -15.31 -3.84 2.20
CA TYR A 369 -16.77 -3.84 2.15
C TYR A 369 -17.32 -5.26 2.30
N THR A 370 -18.20 -5.45 3.28
CA THR A 370 -18.93 -6.70 3.47
C THR A 370 -20.40 -6.44 3.80
N LYS A 371 -21.29 -7.34 3.35
CA LYS A 371 -22.70 -7.39 3.79
C LYS A 371 -22.89 -8.28 5.01
N GLU A 372 -21.88 -9.07 5.35
CA GLU A 372 -21.87 -10.06 6.42
C GLU A 372 -20.99 -9.56 7.56
N THR A 373 -21.37 -9.88 8.80
CA THR A 373 -20.53 -9.72 9.99
C THR A 373 -19.93 -11.06 10.37
N GLY A 374 -18.79 -11.05 11.06
CA GLY A 374 -18.15 -12.29 11.52
C GLY A 374 -16.66 -12.15 11.78
N TRP A 375 -16.02 -13.26 12.11
CA TRP A 375 -14.62 -13.28 12.54
C TRP A 375 -13.68 -13.45 11.34
N ILE A 376 -12.64 -12.61 11.29
CA ILE A 376 -11.50 -12.74 10.38
C ILE A 376 -10.41 -13.58 11.03
N THR A 377 -10.13 -13.32 12.31
CA THR A 377 -9.24 -14.13 13.14
C THR A 377 -9.93 -14.45 14.46
N ALA A 378 -9.27 -15.13 15.39
CA ALA A 378 -9.84 -15.33 16.73
C ALA A 378 -10.03 -13.99 17.50
N GLU A 379 -9.38 -12.92 17.04
CA GLU A 379 -9.31 -11.62 17.71
C GLU A 379 -9.95 -10.49 16.89
N ILE A 380 -9.98 -10.59 15.55
CA ILE A 380 -10.56 -9.55 14.68
C ILE A 380 -11.95 -9.97 14.21
N LYS A 381 -12.94 -9.10 14.48
CA LYS A 381 -14.33 -9.27 14.05
C LYS A 381 -14.76 -8.08 13.18
N LEU A 382 -15.41 -8.37 12.05
CA LEU A 382 -16.21 -7.41 11.31
C LEU A 382 -17.59 -7.35 11.95
N ASP A 383 -17.93 -6.23 12.58
CA ASP A 383 -19.13 -6.07 13.40
C ASP A 383 -20.25 -5.26 12.71
N SER A 384 -19.96 -4.70 11.53
CA SER A 384 -20.90 -3.87 10.79
C SER A 384 -21.00 -4.28 9.33
N THR A 385 -22.15 -3.99 8.72
CA THR A 385 -22.29 -4.01 7.26
C THR A 385 -21.69 -2.74 6.67
N GLY A 386 -21.00 -2.85 5.54
CA GLY A 386 -20.31 -1.74 4.89
C GLY A 386 -18.80 -1.89 4.95
N PHE A 387 -18.09 -0.76 4.87
CA PHE A 387 -16.65 -0.72 4.99
C PHE A 387 -16.21 -0.92 6.43
N ASN A 388 -15.40 -1.95 6.66
CA ASN A 388 -14.82 -2.26 7.97
C ASN A 388 -13.30 -2.21 7.89
N ARG A 389 -12.66 -1.68 8.94
CA ARG A 389 -11.20 -1.55 9.02
C ARG A 389 -10.53 -2.91 9.25
N ILE A 390 -9.48 -3.17 8.48
CA ILE A 390 -8.52 -4.24 8.74
C ILE A 390 -7.10 -3.67 8.58
N ASP A 391 -6.18 -4.12 9.42
CA ASP A 391 -4.79 -3.68 9.40
C ASP A 391 -3.84 -4.87 9.47
N ALA A 392 -3.41 -5.33 8.29
CA ALA A 392 -2.52 -6.46 8.16
C ALA A 392 -1.13 -6.16 8.72
N THR A 393 -0.67 -4.90 8.66
CA THR A 393 0.68 -4.51 9.07
C THR A 393 0.84 -4.62 10.59
N PHE A 394 -0.06 -3.96 11.33
CA PHE A 394 -0.03 -4.00 12.78
C PHE A 394 -0.39 -5.39 13.31
N TYR A 395 -1.36 -6.07 12.70
CA TYR A 395 -1.69 -7.43 13.10
C TYR A 395 -0.51 -8.39 12.88
N ALA A 396 0.16 -8.36 11.72
CA ALA A 396 1.32 -9.20 11.44
C ALA A 396 2.47 -8.94 12.43
N SER A 397 2.74 -7.66 12.71
CA SER A 397 3.83 -7.23 13.59
C SER A 397 3.55 -7.39 15.10
N ALA A 398 2.32 -7.73 15.47
CA ALA A 398 1.91 -7.85 16.86
C ALA A 398 2.51 -9.10 17.54
N SER A 399 3.26 -8.87 18.62
CA SER A 399 3.70 -9.93 19.55
C SER A 399 2.55 -10.51 20.38
N ASN A 400 1.47 -9.73 20.58
CA ASN A 400 0.22 -10.16 21.19
C ASN A 400 -0.95 -9.75 20.27
N LYS A 401 -1.52 -10.74 19.57
CA LYS A 401 -2.59 -10.53 18.57
C LYS A 401 -3.84 -9.90 19.18
N LYS A 402 -4.21 -10.28 20.41
CA LYS A 402 -5.41 -9.76 21.07
C LYS A 402 -5.32 -8.26 21.33
N ASN A 403 -4.19 -7.79 21.88
CA ASN A 403 -4.02 -6.37 22.20
C ASN A 403 -4.10 -5.50 20.94
N PHE A 404 -3.53 -5.98 19.84
CA PHE A 404 -3.57 -5.26 18.58
C PHE A 404 -4.93 -5.32 17.89
N ALA A 405 -5.66 -6.43 17.99
CA ALA A 405 -7.04 -6.48 17.52
C ALA A 405 -7.94 -5.50 18.26
N ASP A 406 -7.82 -5.41 19.60
CA ASP A 406 -8.53 -4.41 20.41
C ASP A 406 -8.14 -2.97 19.98
N TYR A 407 -6.87 -2.75 19.63
CA TYR A 407 -6.39 -1.47 19.09
C TYR A 407 -6.98 -1.14 17.72
N ILE A 408 -7.05 -2.11 16.79
CA ILE A 408 -7.60 -1.94 15.44
C ILE A 408 -9.10 -1.63 15.49
N ALA A 409 -9.84 -2.32 16.35
CA ALA A 409 -11.30 -2.18 16.49
C ALA A 409 -11.72 -0.85 17.14
N LYS A 410 -10.83 -0.19 17.90
CA LYS A 410 -11.16 1.05 18.59
C LYS A 410 -11.16 2.23 17.61
N SER A 411 -12.36 2.74 17.30
CA SER A 411 -12.57 3.82 16.32
C SER A 411 -11.69 5.05 16.54
N GLY A 412 -11.53 5.53 17.78
CA GLY A 412 -10.71 6.70 18.11
C GLY A 412 -9.19 6.51 17.97
N ASN A 413 -8.72 5.33 17.55
CA ASN A 413 -7.31 5.10 17.31
C ASN A 413 -6.86 5.44 15.88
N TYR A 414 -7.77 5.72 14.95
CA TYR A 414 -7.40 6.02 13.57
C TYR A 414 -8.10 7.28 13.08
N SER A 415 -7.39 8.06 12.28
CA SER A 415 -7.90 9.21 11.56
C SER A 415 -7.52 9.09 10.09
N ASP A 416 -8.52 9.01 9.23
CA ASP A 416 -8.34 8.89 7.79
C ASP A 416 -7.91 10.25 7.20
N VAL A 417 -7.01 10.23 6.23
CA VAL A 417 -6.56 11.43 5.48
C VAL A 417 -6.83 11.25 3.99
N TYR A 418 -6.39 10.12 3.42
CA TYR A 418 -6.59 9.78 2.01
C TYR A 418 -7.21 8.40 1.87
N ILE A 419 -8.07 8.24 0.88
CA ILE A 419 -8.74 6.97 0.54
C ILE A 419 -8.52 6.69 -0.94
N TYR A 420 -8.11 5.47 -1.30
CA TYR A 420 -7.79 5.05 -2.67
C TYR A 420 -8.51 3.77 -3.08
#